data_AF-A0A5C7ZTJ2-F1
#
_entry.id   AF-A0A5C7ZTJ2-F1
#
_cell.length_a   1.000
_cell.length_b   1.000
_cell.length_c   1.000
_cell.angle_alpha   90.00
_cell.angle_beta   90.00
_cell.angle_gamma   90.00
#
_symmetry.space_group_name_H-M   'P 1'
#
loop_
_entity.id
_entity.type
_entity.pdbx_description
1 polymer ?
#
loop_
_entity_poly.entity_id
_entity_poly.type
_entity_poly.pdbx_seq_one_letter_code
_entity_poly.pdbx_strand_id
1 'polypeptide(L)'
;MGAVGGFGGTTRLARLVGRTHAAKLLLRGRAVDAETALSIGLVHAVVDSERVVEEVMAWLADILPNSPLAVQLTWKALHRGLDMPLDAAAQLGADLVRAMSGITETGPA
;
A
#
# COMPACT_ATOMS: atom_id res chain seq x y z
N MET A 1 -16.92 10.68 20.07
CA MET A 1 -15.85 9.90 20.74
C MET A 1 -14.63 10.80 20.89
N GLY A 2 -14.18 11.09 22.10
CA GLY A 2 -12.96 11.86 22.38
C GLY A 2 -11.72 10.96 22.32
N ALA A 3 -11.44 10.39 21.14
CA ALA A 3 -10.35 9.45 20.93
C ALA A 3 -9.42 9.95 19.82
N VAL A 4 -8.12 9.79 20.01
CA VAL A 4 -7.12 10.01 18.96
C VAL A 4 -7.18 8.87 17.96
N GLY A 5 -6.97 9.17 16.67
CA GLY A 5 -6.88 8.15 15.62
C GLY A 5 -5.72 7.17 15.87
N GLY A 6 -6.02 6.05 16.54
CA GLY A 6 -5.08 4.96 16.82
C GLY A 6 -4.85 4.05 15.60
N PHE A 7 -4.05 2.99 15.78
CA PHE A 7 -3.78 1.93 14.78
C PHE A 7 -3.28 2.42 13.41
N GLY A 8 -2.62 3.58 13.37
CA GLY A 8 -2.09 4.15 12.14
C GLY A 8 -3.04 5.10 11.42
N GLY A 9 -4.17 5.48 12.01
CA GLY A 9 -5.07 6.49 11.45
C GLY A 9 -4.39 7.85 11.23
N THR A 10 -3.48 8.28 12.10
CA THR A 10 -2.73 9.54 11.92
C THR A 10 -1.55 9.43 10.95
N THR A 11 -1.04 8.22 10.73
CA THR A 11 0.18 7.99 9.93
C THR A 11 -0.14 7.40 8.56
N ARG A 12 -0.78 6.24 8.50
CA ARG A 12 -1.13 5.53 7.25
C ARG A 12 -2.12 6.33 6.42
N LEU A 13 -3.17 6.87 7.03
CA LEU A 13 -4.16 7.68 6.29
C LEU A 13 -3.51 8.92 5.67
N ALA A 14 -2.65 9.62 6.41
CA ALA A 14 -1.97 10.81 5.91
C ALA A 14 -1.02 10.51 4.74
N ARG A 15 -0.42 9.31 4.71
CA ARG A 15 0.37 8.85 3.57
C ARG A 15 -0.49 8.41 2.38
N LEU A 16 -1.67 7.85 2.65
CA LEU A 16 -2.58 7.36 1.63
C LEU A 16 -3.30 8.50 0.89
N VAL A 17 -3.91 9.43 1.63
CA VAL A 17 -4.77 10.49 1.04
C VAL A 17 -4.17 11.90 1.16
N GLY A 18 -2.93 12.01 1.66
CA GLY A 18 -2.29 13.28 1.95
C GLY A 18 -2.74 13.92 3.26
N ARG A 19 -1.90 14.81 3.80
CA ARG A 19 -2.10 15.46 5.11
C ARG A 19 -3.42 16.23 5.18
N THR A 20 -3.80 16.94 4.12
CA THR A 20 -5.00 17.80 4.11
C THR A 20 -6.29 16.99 4.22
N HIS A 21 -6.44 15.94 3.40
CA HIS A 21 -7.63 15.09 3.45
C HIS A 21 -7.67 14.26 4.73
N ALA A 22 -6.53 13.72 5.17
CA ALA A 22 -6.44 12.99 6.43
C ALA A 22 -6.84 13.87 7.64
N ALA A 23 -6.36 15.11 7.70
CA ALA A 23 -6.74 16.04 8.77
C ALA A 23 -8.26 16.33 8.75
N LYS A 24 -8.84 16.53 7.57
CA LYS A 24 -10.30 16.71 7.43
C LYS A 24 -11.08 15.50 7.95
N LEU A 25 -10.67 14.28 7.61
CA LEU A 25 -11.31 13.05 8.07
C LEU A 25 -11.16 12.84 9.57
N LEU A 26 -9.94 12.94 10.09
CA LEU A 26 -9.61 12.67 11.49
C LEU A 26 -10.21 13.70 12.45
N LEU A 27 -10.14 14.99 12.11
CA LEU A 27 -10.57 16.06 13.00
C LEU A 27 -12.08 16.29 12.98
N ARG A 28 -12.75 16.00 11.84
CA ARG A 28 -14.20 16.19 11.74
C ARG A 28 -15.01 14.94 12.05
N GLY A 29 -14.39 13.75 11.96
CA GLY A 29 -15.06 12.48 12.26
C GLY A 29 -16.30 12.21 11.40
N ARG A 30 -16.36 12.74 10.17
CA ARG A 30 -17.48 12.53 9.24
C ARG A 30 -17.11 11.46 8.22
N ALA A 31 -18.06 10.61 7.89
CA ALA A 31 -17.95 9.69 6.78
C ALA A 31 -17.85 10.45 5.44
N VAL A 32 -17.26 9.80 4.44
CA VAL A 32 -17.23 10.24 3.04
C VAL A 32 -17.95 9.21 2.19
N ASP A 33 -18.57 9.66 1.11
CA ASP A 33 -19.12 8.77 0.08
C ASP A 33 -18.01 8.09 -0.74
N ALA A 34 -18.40 7.12 -1.55
CA ALA A 34 -17.49 6.27 -2.30
C ALA A 34 -16.71 7.08 -3.37
N GLU A 35 -17.39 8.01 -4.03
CA GLU A 35 -16.84 8.89 -5.06
C GLU A 35 -15.79 9.83 -4.46
N THR A 36 -16.07 10.43 -3.30
CA THR A 36 -15.08 11.22 -2.57
C THR A 36 -13.91 10.34 -2.15
N ALA A 37 -14.17 9.15 -1.62
CA ALA A 37 -13.11 8.22 -1.22
C ALA A 37 -12.17 7.87 -2.39
N LEU A 38 -12.72 7.66 -3.59
CA LEU A 38 -11.93 7.44 -4.81
C LEU A 38 -11.12 8.67 -5.18
N SER A 39 -11.75 9.85 -5.19
CA SER A 39 -11.09 11.11 -5.59
C SER A 39 -9.89 11.49 -4.71
N ILE A 40 -9.90 11.10 -3.43
CA ILE A 40 -8.81 11.36 -2.49
C ILE A 40 -7.79 10.20 -2.40
N GLY A 41 -7.99 9.11 -3.15
CA GLY A 41 -7.13 7.93 -3.14
C GLY A 41 -7.30 7.02 -1.91
N LEU A 42 -8.45 7.09 -1.22
CA LEU A 42 -8.76 6.19 -0.09
C LEU A 42 -9.13 4.78 -0.58
N VAL A 43 -9.74 4.68 -1.75
CA VAL A 43 -10.05 3.44 -2.46
C VAL A 43 -9.55 3.55 -3.91
N HIS A 44 -9.37 2.42 -4.59
CA HIS A 44 -8.87 2.41 -5.97
C HIS A 44 -9.98 2.27 -7.02
N ALA A 45 -11.16 1.79 -6.65
CA ALA A 45 -12.30 1.62 -7.55
C ALA A 45 -13.63 1.79 -6.79
N VAL A 46 -14.67 2.21 -7.52
CA VAL A 46 -16.06 2.27 -7.04
C VAL A 46 -16.91 1.54 -8.08
N VAL A 47 -17.62 0.50 -7.64
CA VAL A 47 -18.46 -0.34 -8.48
C VAL A 47 -19.79 -0.59 -7.76
N ASP A 48 -20.80 -1.04 -8.51
CA ASP A 48 -22.05 -1.49 -7.91
C ASP A 48 -21.80 -2.63 -6.91
N SER A 49 -22.59 -2.67 -5.84
CA SER A 49 -22.44 -3.65 -4.75
C SER A 49 -22.40 -5.10 -5.25
N GLU A 50 -23.20 -5.43 -6.26
CA GLU A 50 -23.28 -6.77 -6.85
C GLU A 50 -22.04 -7.15 -7.68
N ARG A 51 -21.23 -6.15 -8.07
CA ARG A 51 -20.04 -6.32 -8.92
C ARG A 51 -18.73 -6.30 -8.14
N VAL A 52 -18.76 -6.16 -6.81
CA VAL A 52 -17.54 -6.13 -5.98
C VAL A 52 -16.69 -7.39 -6.17
N VAL A 53 -17.33 -8.57 -6.22
CA VAL A 53 -16.61 -9.84 -6.43
C VAL A 53 -16.02 -9.91 -7.84
N GLU A 54 -16.76 -9.46 -8.85
CA GLU A 54 -16.29 -9.40 -10.24
C GLU A 54 -15.02 -8.54 -10.36
N GLU A 55 -15.05 -7.34 -9.78
CA GLU A 55 -13.91 -6.40 -9.78
C GLU A 55 -12.68 -6.99 -9.08
N VAL A 56 -12.87 -7.64 -7.93
CA VAL A 56 -11.78 -8.32 -7.21
C VAL A 56 -11.19 -9.46 -8.05
N MET A 57 -12.03 -10.25 -8.71
CA MET A 57 -11.57 -11.35 -9.58
C MET A 57 -10.81 -10.83 -10.79
N ALA A 58 -11.20 -9.68 -11.35
CA ALA A 58 -10.46 -9.03 -12.43
C ALA A 58 -9.04 -8.66 -11.98
N TRP A 59 -8.88 -8.06 -10.80
CA TRP A 59 -7.55 -7.73 -10.27
C TRP A 59 -6.71 -8.98 -9.98
N LEU A 60 -7.34 -10.04 -9.45
CA LEU A 60 -6.64 -11.31 -9.22
C LEU A 60 -6.19 -11.96 -10.52
N ALA A 61 -6.94 -11.81 -11.61
CA ALA A 61 -6.53 -12.31 -12.92
C ALA A 61 -5.23 -11.63 -13.42
N ASP A 62 -4.98 -10.38 -13.05
CA ASP A 62 -3.73 -9.67 -13.36
C ASP A 62 -2.57 -10.07 -12.42
N ILE A 63 -2.87 -10.37 -11.15
CA ILE A 63 -1.84 -10.65 -10.13
C ILE A 63 -1.37 -12.10 -10.17
N LEU A 64 -2.29 -13.07 -10.26
CA LEU A 64 -2.02 -14.51 -10.10
C LEU A 64 -1.03 -15.11 -11.13
N PRO A 65 -0.96 -14.64 -12.39
CA PRO A 65 0.03 -15.14 -13.35
C PRO A 65 1.48 -14.74 -13.01
N ASN A 66 1.71 -13.78 -12.11
CA ASN A 66 3.04 -13.32 -11.75
C ASN A 66 3.76 -14.29 -10.81
N SER A 67 5.10 -14.21 -10.76
CA SER A 67 5.91 -15.00 -9.82
C SER A 67 5.44 -14.75 -8.37
N PRO A 68 5.03 -15.80 -7.62
CA PRO A 68 4.58 -15.64 -6.24
C PRO A 68 5.64 -15.00 -5.34
N LEU A 69 6.92 -15.32 -5.57
CA LEU A 69 8.03 -14.72 -4.84
C LEU A 69 8.17 -13.23 -5.19
N ALA A 70 8.08 -12.86 -6.47
CA ALA A 70 8.15 -11.46 -6.89
C ALA A 70 7.02 -10.62 -6.30
N VAL A 71 5.78 -11.12 -6.30
CA VAL A 71 4.63 -10.45 -5.69
C VAL A 71 4.85 -10.23 -4.20
N GLN A 72 5.31 -11.26 -3.48
CA GLN A 72 5.59 -11.16 -2.04
C GLN A 72 6.70 -10.16 -1.71
N LEU A 73 7.82 -10.20 -2.45
CA LEU A 73 8.95 -9.30 -2.23
C LEU A 73 8.58 -7.85 -2.58
N THR A 74 7.83 -7.64 -3.67
CA THR A 74 7.30 -6.33 -4.04
C THR A 74 6.39 -5.76 -2.95
N TRP A 75 5.47 -6.59 -2.43
CA TRP A 75 4.58 -6.19 -1.33
C TRP A 75 5.36 -5.81 -0.07
N LYS A 76 6.40 -6.58 0.27
CA LYS A 76 7.31 -6.31 1.39
C LYS A 76 8.09 -5.01 1.20
N ALA A 77 8.64 -4.79 0.00
CA ALA A 77 9.38 -3.58 -0.35
C ALA A 77 8.49 -2.33 -0.22
N LEU A 78 7.26 -2.40 -0.73
CA LEU A 78 6.29 -1.31 -0.64
C LEU A 78 6.00 -0.94 0.82
N HIS A 79 5.62 -1.92 1.65
CA HIS A 79 5.21 -1.64 3.03
C HIS A 79 6.37 -1.18 3.92
N ARG A 80 7.56 -1.76 3.75
CA ARG A 80 8.72 -1.40 4.56
C ARG A 80 9.39 -0.12 4.05
N GLY A 81 9.49 0.04 2.74
CA GLY A 81 10.15 1.17 2.10
C GLY A 81 9.46 2.51 2.38
N LEU A 82 8.13 2.51 2.52
CA LEU A 82 7.36 3.71 2.88
C LEU A 82 7.70 4.30 4.27
N ASP A 83 8.37 3.52 5.13
CA ASP A 83 8.81 3.92 6.46
C ASP A 83 10.32 4.25 6.53
N MET A 84 11.03 4.22 5.39
CA MET A 84 12.47 4.37 5.32
C MET A 84 12.88 5.66 4.58
N PRO A 85 14.09 6.20 4.85
CA PRO A 85 14.73 7.16 3.95
C PRO A 85 14.82 6.60 2.54
N LEU A 86 14.74 7.47 1.52
CA LEU A 86 14.67 7.06 0.12
C LEU A 86 15.83 6.14 -0.29
N ASP A 87 17.06 6.48 0.11
CA ASP A 87 18.24 5.68 -0.21
C ASP A 87 18.19 4.28 0.43
N ALA A 88 17.71 4.20 1.67
CA ALA A 88 17.54 2.92 2.37
C ALA A 88 16.41 2.08 1.76
N ALA A 89 15.31 2.71 1.32
CA ALA A 89 14.23 2.03 0.61
C ALA A 89 14.70 1.50 -0.75
N ALA A 90 15.52 2.27 -1.48
CA ALA A 90 16.13 1.86 -2.74
C ALA A 90 17.08 0.67 -2.53
N GLN A 91 17.91 0.71 -1.50
CA GLN A 91 18.80 -0.41 -1.14
C GLN A 91 18.02 -1.67 -0.78
N LEU A 92 16.95 -1.55 0.02
CA LEU A 92 16.05 -2.67 0.31
C LEU A 92 15.50 -3.29 -0.98
N GLY A 93 15.11 -2.46 -1.96
CA GLY A 93 14.66 -2.94 -3.27
C GLY A 93 15.73 -3.75 -3.99
N ALA A 94 16.96 -3.24 -4.05
CA ALA A 94 18.09 -3.93 -4.66
C ALA A 94 18.39 -5.28 -3.98
N ASP A 95 18.38 -5.32 -2.65
CA ASP A 95 18.63 -6.53 -1.87
C ASP A 95 17.57 -7.62 -2.13
N LEU A 96 16.29 -7.22 -2.23
CA LEU A 96 15.20 -8.15 -2.50
C LEU A 96 15.27 -8.70 -3.93
N VAL A 97 15.63 -7.88 -4.92
CA VAL A 97 15.87 -8.33 -6.29
C VAL A 97 17.04 -9.32 -6.34
N ARG A 98 18.15 -9.00 -5.67
CA ARG A 98 19.32 -9.88 -5.55
C ARG A 98 18.95 -11.24 -4.93
N ALA A 99 18.18 -11.24 -3.85
CA ALA A 99 17.69 -12.45 -3.20
C ALA A 99 16.80 -13.29 -4.13
N MET A 100 15.96 -12.65 -4.95
CA MET A 100 15.11 -13.32 -5.93
C MET A 100 15.93 -13.96 -7.07
N SER A 101 16.98 -13.30 -7.54
CA SER A 101 17.86 -13.80 -8.61
C SER A 101 18.86 -14.88 -8.16
N GLY A 102 18.88 -15.24 -6.87
CA GLY A 102 19.81 -16.24 -6.33
C GLY A 102 21.27 -15.78 -6.26
N ILE A 103 21.53 -14.49 -6.41
CA ILE A 103 22.88 -13.92 -6.29
C ILE A 103 23.15 -13.67 -4.80
N THR A 104 23.42 -14.73 -4.04
CA THR A 104 24.05 -14.59 -2.72
C THR A 104 25.52 -14.26 -2.94
N GLU A 105 26.00 -13.12 -2.46
CA GLU A 105 27.44 -12.83 -2.41
C GLU A 105 28.14 -13.91 -1.58
N THR A 106 28.93 -14.75 -2.24
CA THR A 106 30.23 -15.16 -1.70
C THR A 106 31.08 -13.88 -1.62
N GLY A 107 31.02 -13.19 -0.48
CA GLY A 107 32.01 -12.15 -0.16
C GLY A 107 33.41 -12.76 -0.04
N PRO A 108 34.49 -12.02 -0.34
CA PRO A 108 35.84 -12.56 -0.29
C PRO A 108 36.24 -12.91 1.15
N ALA A 109 37.02 -13.99 1.27
CA ALA A 109 37.65 -14.47 2.50
C ALA A 109 38.63 -13.46 3.11
#